data_AF-A0A931QRW5-F1
#
_entry.id   AF-A0A931QRW5-F1
#
_cell.length_a   1.000
_cell.length_b   1.000
_cell.length_c   1.000
_cell.angle_alpha   90.00
_cell.angle_beta   90.00
_cell.angle_gamma   90.00
#
_symmetry.space_group_name_H-M   'P 1'
#
loop_
_entity.id
_entity.type
_entity.pdbx_description
1 polymer ?
#
loop_
_entity_poly.entity_id
_entity_poly.type
_entity_poly.pdbx_seq_one_letter_code
_entity_poly.pdbx_strand_id
1 'polypeptide(L)'
;MSEAEQKKIPRELSELEKYWLFKMLPSERKGYNEYRKKIEQLLIIGSGRFGNNNFYLGKEGDVIDLSISSSPVIAAGEVIYDSFNVYVTIHEEFEDKIEIDLKKSSEVIPENLIEKSCWSYSEWLPAQKAPYDNSVVREVAIIKNEVVLAIAPHHKKIWVYNCADEINYLIPVSNFYGDIIRVLKNHDPKIALNPNRIFTNTDEFSDEVIAEAFFLYNRQWKKFLMDSSKLETKLESKKKKSFLNFFRFNNGD
;
A
#
# COMPACT_ATOMS: atom_id res chain seq x y z
N MET A 1 21.80 5.84 20.16
CA MET A 1 22.81 4.88 19.67
C MET A 1 24.03 5.64 19.25
N SER A 2 25.22 5.23 19.70
CA SER A 2 26.47 5.86 19.26
C SER A 2 26.85 5.37 17.87
N GLU A 3 27.63 6.15 17.11
CA GLU A 3 28.21 5.74 15.81
C GLU A 3 28.97 4.40 15.85
N ALA A 4 29.35 3.93 17.05
CA ALA A 4 30.06 2.67 17.24
C ALA A 4 29.18 1.41 16.96
N GLU A 5 27.85 1.49 17.14
CA GLU A 5 26.94 0.37 16.88
C GLU A 5 26.58 0.20 15.39
N GLN A 6 26.83 1.22 14.55
CA GLN A 6 26.62 1.13 13.10
C GLN A 6 27.68 0.28 12.38
N LYS A 7 28.81 -0.07 13.03
CA LYS A 7 29.98 -0.67 12.36
C LYS A 7 30.04 -2.20 12.33
N LYS A 8 29.14 -2.93 12.99
CA LYS A 8 29.07 -4.40 12.86
C LYS A 8 27.79 -4.77 12.12
N ILE A 9 27.94 -5.00 10.82
CA ILE A 9 26.95 -5.65 9.97
C ILE A 9 27.59 -6.98 9.53
N PRO A 10 26.89 -8.13 9.65
CA PRO A 10 25.49 -8.24 10.04
C PRO A 10 25.24 -8.05 11.55
N ARG A 11 24.03 -7.58 11.92
CA ARG A 11 23.56 -7.48 13.31
C ARG A 11 22.06 -7.70 13.43
N GLU A 12 21.60 -8.03 14.63
CA GLU A 12 20.17 -8.00 14.93
C GLU A 12 19.62 -6.56 14.93
N LEU A 13 18.31 -6.45 14.69
CA LEU A 13 17.56 -5.25 15.01
C LEU A 13 17.62 -5.02 16.53
N SER A 14 17.88 -3.78 16.94
CA SER A 14 17.73 -3.39 18.33
C SER A 14 16.26 -3.48 18.77
N GLU A 15 16.01 -3.57 20.06
CA GLU A 15 14.64 -3.63 20.60
C GLU A 15 13.79 -2.42 20.20
N LEU A 16 14.42 -1.23 20.08
CA LEU A 16 13.73 -0.03 19.63
C LEU A 16 13.38 -0.08 18.12
N GLU A 17 14.29 -0.59 17.28
CA GLU A 17 14.00 -0.78 15.85
C GLU A 17 12.89 -1.83 15.65
N LYS A 18 12.95 -2.96 16.37
CA LYS A 18 11.87 -3.97 16.38
C LYS A 18 10.55 -3.35 16.81
N TYR A 19 10.55 -2.57 17.89
CA TYR A 19 9.36 -1.88 18.38
C TYR A 19 8.70 -1.02 17.29
N TRP A 20 9.47 -0.18 16.60
CA TRP A 20 8.96 0.66 15.53
C TRP A 20 8.40 -0.14 14.35
N LEU A 21 9.11 -1.17 13.90
CA LEU A 21 8.63 -2.04 12.82
C LEU A 21 7.34 -2.76 13.20
N PHE A 22 7.27 -3.27 14.43
CA PHE A 22 6.14 -4.05 14.92
C PHE A 22 4.91 -3.22 15.25
N LYS A 23 5.04 -1.90 15.39
CA LYS A 23 3.90 -0.98 15.37
C LYS A 23 3.25 -0.86 13.99
N MET A 24 3.99 -1.14 12.92
CA MET A 24 3.46 -1.11 11.54
C MET A 24 2.90 -2.46 11.09
N LEU A 25 3.08 -3.51 11.89
CA LEU A 25 2.74 -4.89 11.55
C LEU A 25 1.81 -5.47 12.62
N PRO A 26 0.50 -5.18 12.60
CA PRO A 26 -0.46 -5.71 13.57
C PRO A 26 -0.40 -7.24 13.67
N SER A 27 -0.24 -7.75 14.89
CA SER A 27 -0.01 -9.18 15.16
C SER A 27 -1.26 -10.05 14.95
N GLU A 28 -2.42 -9.44 15.03
CA GLU A 28 -3.74 -10.05 14.89
C GLU A 28 -4.16 -10.20 13.43
N ARG A 29 -3.50 -9.48 12.51
CA ARG A 29 -3.76 -9.57 11.06
C ARG A 29 -2.80 -10.58 10.43
N LYS A 30 -3.35 -11.61 9.80
CA LYS A 30 -2.60 -12.80 9.36
C LYS A 30 -1.32 -12.47 8.60
N GLY A 31 -1.43 -11.72 7.50
CA GLY A 31 -0.31 -11.43 6.61
C GLY A 31 0.76 -10.55 7.26
N TYR A 32 0.36 -9.57 8.08
CA TYR A 32 1.33 -8.76 8.83
C TYR A 32 2.04 -9.58 9.91
N ASN A 33 1.36 -10.50 10.58
CA ASN A 33 1.97 -11.40 11.54
C ASN A 33 2.99 -12.36 10.89
N GLU A 34 2.75 -12.80 9.65
CA GLU A 34 3.75 -13.55 8.88
C GLU A 34 5.02 -12.73 8.64
N TYR A 35 4.89 -11.44 8.32
CA TYR A 35 6.04 -10.54 8.19
C TYR A 35 6.78 -10.34 9.52
N ARG A 36 6.08 -10.22 10.65
CA ARG A 36 6.73 -10.14 11.98
C ARG A 36 7.65 -11.34 12.21
N LYS A 37 7.12 -12.56 12.03
CA LYS A 37 7.86 -13.81 12.22
C LYS A 37 9.08 -13.91 11.31
N LYS A 38 8.99 -13.42 10.08
CA LYS A 38 10.14 -13.33 9.16
C LYS A 38 11.17 -12.36 9.71
N ILE A 39 10.78 -11.12 10.02
CA ILE A 39 11.68 -10.08 10.54
C ILE A 39 12.42 -10.52 11.80
N GLU A 40 11.76 -11.28 12.69
CA GLU A 40 12.39 -11.83 13.91
C GLU A 40 13.57 -12.77 13.62
N GLN A 41 13.62 -13.36 12.42
CA GLN A 41 14.66 -14.31 12.01
C GLN A 41 15.75 -13.68 11.14
N LEU A 42 15.60 -12.41 10.77
CA LEU A 42 16.52 -11.72 9.86
C LEU A 42 17.47 -10.78 10.62
N LEU A 43 18.64 -10.57 10.01
CA LEU A 43 19.65 -9.63 10.46
C LEU A 43 19.66 -8.43 9.54
N ILE A 44 20.04 -7.26 10.04
CA ILE A 44 20.49 -6.16 9.18
C ILE A 44 21.79 -6.61 8.51
N ILE A 45 21.77 -6.71 7.18
CA ILE A 45 22.88 -7.17 6.34
C ILE A 45 23.55 -6.04 5.55
N GLY A 46 22.99 -4.83 5.59
CA GLY A 46 23.58 -3.65 4.99
C GLY A 46 22.59 -2.51 4.86
N SER A 47 23.06 -1.39 4.31
CA SER A 47 22.24 -0.20 4.06
C SER A 47 21.70 -0.19 2.63
N GLY A 48 20.52 0.38 2.44
CA GLY A 48 19.94 0.59 1.13
C GLY A 48 20.32 1.93 0.50
N ARG A 49 19.52 2.35 -0.48
CA ARG A 49 19.82 3.51 -1.34
C ARG A 49 19.46 4.86 -0.70
N PHE A 50 18.63 4.88 0.33
CA PHE A 50 17.99 6.12 0.83
C PHE A 50 18.70 6.77 2.02
N GLY A 51 20.00 6.50 2.20
CA GLY A 51 20.82 7.15 3.22
C GLY A 51 20.78 6.46 4.58
N ASN A 52 21.00 7.23 5.64
CA ASN A 52 21.08 6.70 7.00
C ASN A 52 19.72 6.16 7.45
N ASN A 53 19.70 4.97 8.06
CA ASN A 53 18.52 4.28 8.58
C ASN A 53 17.62 3.56 7.55
N ASN A 54 18.06 3.46 6.29
CA ASN A 54 17.49 2.55 5.31
C ASN A 54 18.34 1.27 5.27
N PHE A 55 17.74 0.13 5.61
CA PHE A 55 18.44 -1.14 5.82
C PHE A 55 17.83 -2.27 5.01
N TYR A 56 18.65 -3.24 4.63
CA TYR A 56 18.19 -4.54 4.20
C TYR A 56 18.28 -5.54 5.34
N LEU A 57 17.19 -6.25 5.57
CA LEU A 57 17.10 -7.43 6.42
C LEU A 57 17.29 -8.68 5.56
N GLY A 58 18.12 -9.62 6.00
CA GLY A 58 18.42 -10.86 5.30
C GLY A 58 19.14 -11.87 6.20
N LYS A 59 19.62 -12.96 5.62
CA LYS A 59 20.44 -13.96 6.31
C LYS A 59 21.91 -13.55 6.29
N GLU A 60 22.68 -14.06 7.25
CA GLU A 60 24.13 -13.85 7.26
C GLU A 60 24.76 -14.37 5.94
N GLY A 61 25.59 -13.53 5.32
CA GLY A 61 26.24 -13.83 4.03
C GLY A 61 25.45 -13.42 2.78
N ASP A 62 24.20 -12.96 2.93
CA ASP A 62 23.43 -12.43 1.79
C ASP A 62 24.08 -11.17 1.20
N VAL A 63 23.97 -11.03 -0.13
CA VAL A 63 24.47 -9.88 -0.88
C VAL A 63 23.30 -8.99 -1.29
N ILE A 64 23.46 -7.68 -1.10
CA ILE A 64 22.46 -6.68 -1.49
C ILE A 64 22.74 -6.24 -2.93
N ASP A 65 21.78 -6.43 -3.83
CA ASP A 65 21.84 -5.89 -5.19
C ASP A 65 21.15 -4.53 -5.25
N LEU A 66 21.94 -3.47 -5.10
CA LEU A 66 21.49 -2.09 -5.22
C LEU A 66 21.33 -1.65 -6.68
N SER A 67 21.31 -2.52 -7.68
CA SER A 67 20.93 -2.20 -9.07
C SER A 67 19.43 -2.35 -9.31
N ILE A 68 18.74 -3.14 -8.48
CA ILE A 68 17.28 -3.38 -8.56
C ILE A 68 16.51 -2.32 -7.79
N SER A 69 15.38 -1.86 -8.34
CA SER A 69 14.46 -0.95 -7.63
C SER A 69 13.88 -1.60 -6.38
N SER A 70 13.63 -0.80 -5.34
CA SER A 70 12.97 -1.27 -4.12
C SER A 70 11.63 -1.92 -4.43
N SER A 71 11.32 -3.00 -3.72
CA SER A 71 10.02 -3.67 -3.78
C SER A 71 8.89 -2.71 -3.41
N PRO A 72 7.62 -3.02 -3.74
CA PRO A 72 6.48 -2.26 -3.25
C PRO A 72 6.46 -2.17 -1.72
N VAL A 73 5.85 -1.11 -1.19
CA VAL A 73 5.69 -0.93 0.27
C VAL A 73 4.56 -1.84 0.77
N ILE A 74 4.83 -2.62 1.82
CA ILE A 74 3.84 -3.48 2.48
C ILE A 74 3.21 -2.82 3.70
N ALA A 75 3.97 -2.00 4.42
CA ALA A 75 3.49 -1.29 5.60
C ALA A 75 4.17 0.08 5.70
N ALA A 76 3.41 1.08 6.12
CA ALA A 76 3.95 2.41 6.42
C ALA A 76 3.11 3.12 7.47
N GLY A 77 3.77 4.00 8.22
CA GLY A 77 3.15 4.80 9.26
C GLY A 77 4.17 5.59 10.08
N GLU A 78 3.75 6.12 11.20
CA GLU A 78 4.59 6.97 12.04
C GLU A 78 4.36 6.69 13.51
N VAL A 79 5.44 6.73 14.28
CA VAL A 79 5.43 6.76 15.74
C VAL A 79 5.82 8.17 16.18
N ILE A 80 4.94 8.82 16.93
CA ILE A 80 5.04 10.23 17.31
C ILE A 80 5.35 10.30 18.80
N TYR A 81 6.45 10.95 19.15
CA TYR A 81 6.86 11.25 20.53
C TYR A 81 6.82 12.77 20.79
N ASP A 82 6.98 13.19 22.04
CA ASP A 82 6.94 14.61 22.43
C ASP A 82 7.93 15.51 21.67
N SER A 83 9.11 14.99 21.32
CA SER A 83 10.22 15.74 20.72
C SER A 83 10.85 15.05 19.51
N PHE A 84 10.27 13.94 19.05
CA PHE A 84 10.89 13.03 18.09
C PHE A 84 9.82 12.24 17.36
N ASN A 85 9.97 12.04 16.06
CA ASN A 85 9.08 11.18 15.28
C ASN A 85 9.89 10.19 14.46
N VAL A 86 9.31 9.02 14.22
CA VAL A 86 9.88 8.02 13.31
C VAL A 86 8.82 7.62 12.30
N TYR A 87 9.07 7.96 11.04
CA TYR A 87 8.31 7.45 9.92
C TYR A 87 8.93 6.12 9.48
N VAL A 88 8.12 5.07 9.49
CA VAL A 88 8.54 3.71 9.21
C VAL A 88 7.96 3.28 7.87
N THR A 89 8.82 2.74 7.01
CA THR A 89 8.42 2.07 5.77
C THR A 89 9.00 0.67 5.76
N ILE A 90 8.16 -0.32 5.43
CA ILE A 90 8.56 -1.71 5.26
C ILE A 90 8.18 -2.09 3.84
N HIS A 91 9.14 -2.62 3.09
CA HIS A 91 8.93 -3.09 1.74
C HIS A 91 8.58 -4.58 1.73
N GLU A 92 7.99 -5.04 0.63
CA GLU A 92 7.75 -6.45 0.42
C GLU A 92 9.06 -7.22 0.33
N GLU A 93 8.99 -8.46 0.81
CA GLU A 93 10.09 -9.40 0.66
C GLU A 93 10.39 -9.66 -0.82
N PHE A 94 11.67 -9.61 -1.16
CA PHE A 94 12.19 -9.98 -2.47
C PHE A 94 13.50 -10.73 -2.29
N GLU A 95 13.59 -11.93 -2.88
CA GLU A 95 14.74 -12.84 -2.75
C GLU A 95 15.17 -13.03 -1.28
N ASP A 96 14.20 -13.36 -0.42
CA ASP A 96 14.35 -13.57 1.04
C ASP A 96 14.89 -12.36 1.82
N LYS A 97 14.83 -11.15 1.24
CA LYS A 97 15.29 -9.90 1.85
C LYS A 97 14.14 -8.90 1.98
N ILE A 98 14.17 -8.13 3.06
CA ILE A 98 13.18 -7.08 3.33
C ILE A 98 13.91 -5.75 3.48
N GLU A 99 13.56 -4.78 2.64
CA GLU A 99 14.04 -3.41 2.80
C GLU A 99 13.16 -2.67 3.81
N ILE A 100 13.79 -1.94 4.74
CA ILE A 100 13.13 -1.07 5.71
C ILE A 100 13.72 0.34 5.65
N ASP A 101 12.91 1.33 5.96
CA ASP A 101 13.34 2.73 6.15
C ASP A 101 12.77 3.26 7.47
N LEU A 102 13.67 3.69 8.35
CA LEU A 102 13.38 4.26 9.66
C LEU A 102 13.76 5.74 9.66
N LYS A 103 12.95 6.57 9.00
CA LYS A 103 13.20 7.99 8.84
C LYS A 103 12.86 8.74 10.12
N LYS A 104 13.88 9.28 10.78
CA LYS A 104 13.77 9.98 12.06
C LYS A 104 13.68 11.49 11.82
N SER A 105 12.93 12.20 12.66
CA SER A 105 12.90 13.67 12.62
C SER A 105 14.19 14.34 13.12
N SER A 106 15.03 13.58 13.83
CA SER A 106 16.35 13.98 14.34
C SER A 106 17.30 12.77 14.29
N GLU A 107 18.59 13.00 14.09
CA GLU A 107 19.59 11.92 14.17
C GLU A 107 19.87 11.48 15.61
N VAL A 108 19.71 12.41 16.56
CA VAL A 108 19.89 12.14 17.99
C VAL A 108 18.58 11.65 18.58
N ILE A 109 18.57 10.38 19.00
CA ILE A 109 17.45 9.77 19.73
C ILE A 109 17.51 10.24 21.18
N PRO A 110 16.47 10.92 21.70
CA PRO A 110 16.40 11.31 23.12
C PRO A 110 16.44 10.09 24.06
N GLU A 111 17.03 10.23 25.24
CA GLU A 111 17.09 9.16 26.25
C GLU A 111 15.69 8.77 26.76
N ASN A 112 14.81 9.76 26.91
CA ASN A 112 13.44 9.57 27.38
C ASN A 112 12.46 9.77 26.22
N LEU A 113 11.95 8.66 25.71
CA LEU A 113 10.92 8.63 24.68
C LEU A 113 9.54 8.44 25.32
N ILE A 114 8.67 9.43 25.20
CA ILE A 114 7.26 9.35 25.60
C ILE A 114 6.41 9.33 24.34
N GLU A 115 5.81 8.19 24.01
CA GLU A 115 4.95 8.05 22.83
C GLU A 115 3.65 8.83 23.05
N LYS A 116 3.33 9.74 22.13
CA LYS A 116 2.05 10.46 22.09
C LYS A 116 1.00 9.69 21.32
N SER A 117 1.40 9.18 20.16
CA SER A 117 0.51 8.46 19.26
C SER A 117 1.31 7.64 18.26
N CYS A 118 0.61 6.72 17.61
CA CYS A 118 1.11 5.95 16.50
C CYS A 118 -0.04 5.72 15.52
N TRP A 119 0.27 5.76 14.22
CA TRP A 119 -0.69 5.43 13.17
C TRP A 119 0.00 4.62 12.07
N SER A 120 -0.75 3.76 11.41
CA SER A 120 -0.27 2.97 10.28
C SER A 120 -1.39 2.70 9.28
N TYR A 121 -1.05 2.62 8.00
CA TYR A 121 -1.99 2.10 7.00
C TYR A 121 -2.36 0.64 7.26
N SER A 122 -1.53 -0.12 7.96
CA SER A 122 -1.78 -1.52 8.29
C SER A 122 -2.95 -1.73 9.27
N GLU A 123 -3.37 -0.68 9.99
CA GLU A 123 -4.49 -0.74 10.94
C GLU A 123 -5.85 -0.49 10.26
N TRP A 124 -5.85 0.05 9.05
CA TRP A 124 -7.10 0.45 8.38
C TRP A 124 -7.95 -0.77 8.00
N LEU A 125 -9.25 -0.67 8.23
CA LEU A 125 -10.27 -1.61 7.77
C LEU A 125 -11.31 -0.90 6.90
N PRO A 126 -11.99 -1.60 5.98
CA PRO A 126 -13.12 -1.06 5.25
C PRO A 126 -14.16 -0.43 6.19
N ALA A 127 -14.82 0.62 5.70
CA ALA A 127 -15.70 1.55 6.40
C ALA A 127 -15.03 2.47 7.44
N GLN A 128 -13.71 2.44 7.61
CA GLN A 128 -13.00 3.37 8.49
C GLN A 128 -12.49 4.62 7.75
N LYS A 129 -12.32 5.70 8.50
CA LYS A 129 -11.61 6.89 8.02
C LYS A 129 -10.11 6.63 7.97
N ALA A 130 -9.36 7.53 7.33
CA ALA A 130 -7.93 7.37 7.16
C ALA A 130 -7.20 7.38 8.53
N PRO A 131 -6.21 6.51 8.76
CA PRO A 131 -5.68 6.22 10.09
C PRO A 131 -4.89 7.36 10.74
N TYR A 132 -4.35 8.30 9.96
CA TYR A 132 -3.55 9.42 10.48
C TYR A 132 -4.41 10.56 11.05
N ASP A 133 -5.38 11.03 10.28
CA ASP A 133 -6.07 12.30 10.50
C ASP A 133 -7.59 12.19 10.48
N ASN A 134 -8.12 10.96 10.41
CA ASN A 134 -9.55 10.70 10.28
C ASN A 134 -10.21 11.42 9.09
N SER A 135 -9.45 11.67 8.02
CA SER A 135 -10.01 12.19 6.77
C SER A 135 -10.85 11.13 6.05
N VAL A 136 -11.75 11.59 5.17
CA VAL A 136 -12.64 10.72 4.42
C VAL A 136 -11.84 9.87 3.43
N VAL A 137 -12.18 8.58 3.38
CA VAL A 137 -11.68 7.62 2.40
C VAL A 137 -12.83 7.25 1.49
N ARG A 138 -12.61 7.31 0.18
CA ARG A 138 -13.53 6.73 -0.79
C ARG A 138 -13.21 5.25 -0.94
N GLU A 139 -14.21 4.40 -0.79
CA GLU A 139 -14.08 2.96 -0.94
C GLU A 139 -14.77 2.48 -2.23
N VAL A 140 -14.09 1.59 -2.94
CA VAL A 140 -14.62 0.90 -4.12
C VAL A 140 -14.51 -0.61 -3.88
N ALA A 141 -15.67 -1.27 -3.81
CA ALA A 141 -15.72 -2.71 -3.67
C ALA A 141 -15.35 -3.40 -4.99
N ILE A 142 -14.12 -3.92 -5.06
CA ILE A 142 -13.62 -4.66 -6.23
C ILE A 142 -14.27 -6.04 -6.28
N ILE A 143 -14.11 -6.79 -5.20
CA ILE A 143 -14.79 -8.06 -4.95
C ILE A 143 -15.52 -7.90 -3.64
N LYS A 144 -16.85 -8.05 -3.67
CA LYS A 144 -17.72 -7.79 -2.53
C LYS A 144 -17.24 -8.59 -1.31
N ASN A 145 -16.99 -7.90 -0.19
CA ASN A 145 -16.52 -8.46 1.09
C ASN A 145 -15.14 -9.12 1.07
N GLU A 146 -14.42 -9.11 -0.07
CA GLU A 146 -13.13 -9.79 -0.21
C GLU A 146 -12.01 -8.78 -0.50
N VAL A 147 -12.24 -7.84 -1.42
CA VAL A 147 -11.22 -6.89 -1.88
C VAL A 147 -11.83 -5.49 -1.99
N VAL A 148 -11.29 -4.54 -1.24
CA VAL A 148 -11.76 -3.16 -1.19
C VAL A 148 -10.61 -2.22 -1.52
N LEU A 149 -10.81 -1.39 -2.54
CA LEU A 149 -9.87 -0.33 -2.90
C LEU A 149 -10.25 0.95 -2.17
N ALA A 150 -9.28 1.55 -1.50
CA ALA A 150 -9.40 2.80 -0.76
C ALA A 150 -8.63 3.90 -1.49
N ILE A 151 -9.28 5.04 -1.67
CA ILE A 151 -8.69 6.28 -2.18
C ILE A 151 -8.79 7.31 -1.06
N ALA A 152 -7.65 7.79 -0.56
CA ALA A 152 -7.59 8.82 0.47
C ALA A 152 -7.08 10.14 -0.14
N PRO A 153 -7.99 11.08 -0.47
CA PRO A 153 -7.61 12.32 -1.16
C PRO A 153 -6.64 13.19 -0.37
N HIS A 154 -6.86 13.32 0.93
CA HIS A 154 -6.03 14.17 1.79
C HIS A 154 -4.59 13.64 1.90
N HIS A 155 -4.43 12.31 1.95
CA HIS A 155 -3.12 11.65 2.01
C HIS A 155 -2.45 11.53 0.64
N LYS A 156 -3.22 11.68 -0.46
CA LYS A 156 -2.80 11.36 -1.83
C LYS A 156 -2.29 9.93 -1.94
N LYS A 157 -3.00 9.00 -1.29
CA LYS A 157 -2.66 7.57 -1.25
C LYS A 157 -3.82 6.73 -1.73
N ILE A 158 -3.47 5.58 -2.26
CA ILE A 158 -4.38 4.52 -2.69
C ILE A 158 -3.86 3.23 -2.09
N TRP A 159 -4.74 2.41 -1.53
CA TRP A 159 -4.39 1.08 -1.07
C TRP A 159 -5.54 0.12 -1.31
N VAL A 160 -5.25 -1.18 -1.22
CA VAL A 160 -6.25 -2.22 -1.33
C VAL A 160 -6.18 -3.12 -0.13
N TYR A 161 -7.30 -3.23 0.56
CA TYR A 161 -7.51 -4.23 1.60
C TYR A 161 -7.83 -5.57 0.94
N ASN A 162 -7.08 -6.61 1.30
CA ASN A 162 -7.37 -7.99 0.96
C ASN A 162 -7.86 -8.75 2.20
N CYS A 163 -9.05 -9.34 2.12
CA CYS A 163 -9.61 -10.13 3.23
C CYS A 163 -8.86 -11.46 3.46
N ALA A 164 -8.25 -12.03 2.42
CA ALA A 164 -7.65 -13.38 2.49
C ALA A 164 -6.37 -13.45 3.36
N ASP A 165 -5.56 -12.38 3.33
CA ASP A 165 -4.35 -12.23 4.14
C ASP A 165 -4.44 -11.05 5.12
N GLU A 166 -5.53 -10.29 5.08
CA GLU A 166 -5.74 -9.12 5.91
C GLU A 166 -4.60 -8.10 5.76
N ILE A 167 -4.12 -7.83 4.55
CA ILE A 167 -3.13 -6.78 4.28
C ILE A 167 -3.75 -5.59 3.55
N ASN A 168 -3.27 -4.38 3.87
CA ASN A 168 -3.49 -3.16 3.10
C ASN A 168 -2.31 -2.91 2.16
N TYR A 169 -2.46 -3.30 0.90
CA TYR A 169 -1.42 -3.14 -0.10
C TYR A 169 -1.42 -1.72 -0.65
N LEU A 170 -0.37 -0.95 -0.37
CA LEU A 170 -0.20 0.40 -0.93
C LEU A 170 0.03 0.31 -2.45
N ILE A 171 -0.68 1.16 -3.20
CA ILE A 171 -0.62 1.20 -4.66
C ILE A 171 0.10 2.48 -5.12
N PRO A 172 1.13 2.36 -5.98
CA PRO A 172 1.72 3.50 -6.67
C PRO A 172 0.68 4.24 -7.53
N VAL A 173 0.38 5.47 -7.15
CA VAL A 173 -0.69 6.29 -7.76
C VAL A 173 -0.49 6.45 -9.27
N SER A 174 0.72 6.77 -9.72
CA SER A 174 1.00 7.02 -11.14
C SER A 174 0.69 5.80 -12.01
N ASN A 175 1.07 4.60 -11.55
CA ASN A 175 0.85 3.36 -12.30
C ASN A 175 -0.64 3.04 -12.39
N PHE A 176 -1.35 3.13 -11.26
CA PHE A 176 -2.78 2.85 -11.22
C PHE A 176 -3.60 3.87 -12.00
N TYR A 177 -3.24 5.16 -11.91
CA TYR A 177 -3.86 6.20 -12.71
C TYR A 177 -3.68 5.97 -14.21
N GLY A 178 -2.50 5.49 -14.64
CA GLY A 178 -2.28 5.10 -16.03
C GLY A 178 -3.28 4.04 -16.52
N ASP A 179 -3.63 3.08 -15.67
CA ASP A 179 -4.65 2.06 -15.99
C ASP A 179 -6.08 2.65 -16.01
N ILE A 180 -6.41 3.60 -15.12
CA ILE A 180 -7.68 4.34 -15.18
C ILE A 180 -7.84 5.05 -16.52
N ILE A 181 -6.80 5.78 -16.94
CA ILE A 181 -6.80 6.51 -18.21
C ILE A 181 -6.94 5.56 -19.40
N ARG A 182 -6.32 4.37 -19.33
CA ARG A 182 -6.45 3.33 -20.36
C ARG A 182 -7.89 2.80 -20.46
N VAL A 183 -8.56 2.57 -19.33
CA VAL A 183 -9.99 2.14 -19.31
C VAL A 183 -10.89 3.23 -19.91
N LEU A 184 -10.68 4.48 -19.53
CA LEU A 184 -11.43 5.61 -20.06
C LEU A 184 -11.17 5.89 -21.55
N LYS A 185 -10.10 5.33 -22.13
CA LYS A 185 -9.62 5.62 -23.49
C LYS A 185 -9.43 7.12 -23.74
N ASN A 186 -9.03 7.85 -22.69
CA ASN A 186 -8.81 9.29 -22.76
C ASN A 186 -7.35 9.56 -23.12
N HIS A 187 -7.13 10.20 -24.26
CA HIS A 187 -5.79 10.51 -24.76
C HIS A 187 -5.41 11.99 -24.62
N ASP A 188 -6.25 12.82 -23.97
CA ASP A 188 -5.89 14.21 -23.70
C ASP A 188 -4.72 14.27 -22.72
N PRO A 189 -3.54 14.80 -23.12
CA PRO A 189 -2.36 14.88 -22.26
C PRO A 189 -2.62 15.63 -20.94
N LYS A 190 -3.51 16.63 -20.94
CA LYS A 190 -3.83 17.41 -19.73
C LYS A 190 -4.49 16.57 -18.65
N ILE A 191 -5.21 15.52 -19.06
CA ILE A 191 -5.87 14.57 -18.17
C ILE A 191 -4.92 13.39 -17.91
N ALA A 192 -4.34 12.81 -18.96
CA ALA A 192 -3.53 11.59 -18.89
C ALA A 192 -2.26 11.73 -18.03
N LEU A 193 -1.64 12.91 -18.01
CA LEU A 193 -0.38 13.15 -17.28
C LEU A 193 -0.57 13.75 -15.88
N ASN A 194 -1.81 13.84 -15.39
CA ASN A 194 -2.11 14.44 -14.09
C ASN A 194 -2.69 13.43 -13.08
N PRO A 195 -1.85 12.57 -12.46
CA PRO A 195 -2.33 11.56 -11.51
C PRO A 195 -2.99 12.16 -10.26
N ASN A 196 -2.71 13.42 -9.92
CA ASN A 196 -3.38 14.09 -8.79
C ASN A 196 -4.88 14.25 -9.00
N ARG A 197 -5.36 14.15 -10.24
CA ARG A 197 -6.77 14.29 -10.60
C ARG A 197 -7.66 13.27 -9.88
N ILE A 198 -7.14 12.06 -9.60
CA ILE A 198 -7.86 11.05 -8.82
C ILE A 198 -8.21 11.50 -7.39
N PHE A 199 -7.47 12.47 -6.85
CA PHE A 199 -7.69 13.01 -5.51
C PHE A 199 -8.46 14.33 -5.53
N THR A 200 -8.28 15.18 -6.54
CA THR A 200 -8.96 16.48 -6.63
C THR A 200 -10.37 16.38 -7.22
N ASN A 201 -10.63 15.34 -8.02
CA ASN A 201 -11.87 15.12 -8.75
C ASN A 201 -12.33 13.68 -8.54
N THR A 202 -12.48 13.26 -7.27
CA THR A 202 -12.81 11.87 -6.94
C THR A 202 -14.02 11.37 -7.72
N ASP A 203 -15.07 12.19 -7.83
CA ASP A 203 -16.35 11.76 -8.42
C ASP A 203 -16.33 11.66 -9.96
N GLU A 204 -15.25 12.08 -10.61
CA GLU A 204 -15.07 11.96 -12.07
C GLU A 204 -14.92 10.50 -12.51
N PHE A 205 -14.38 9.65 -11.63
CA PHE A 205 -14.12 8.25 -11.92
C PHE A 205 -15.19 7.39 -11.26
N SER A 206 -16.03 6.71 -12.04
CA SER A 206 -17.03 5.80 -11.47
C SER A 206 -16.38 4.58 -10.80
N ASP A 207 -17.10 3.95 -9.87
CA ASP A 207 -16.65 2.73 -9.21
C ASP A 207 -16.35 1.61 -10.23
N GLU A 208 -17.14 1.52 -11.32
CA GLU A 208 -16.86 0.56 -12.40
C GLU A 208 -15.53 0.80 -13.11
N VAL A 209 -15.21 2.07 -13.41
CA VAL A 209 -13.93 2.43 -14.05
C VAL A 209 -12.77 2.09 -13.12
N ILE A 210 -12.88 2.43 -11.85
CA ILE A 210 -11.85 2.14 -10.84
C ILE A 210 -11.66 0.63 -10.69
N ALA A 211 -12.75 -0.13 -10.63
CA ALA A 211 -12.69 -1.58 -10.54
C ALA A 211 -12.02 -2.20 -11.76
N GLU A 212 -12.43 -1.81 -12.98
CA GLU A 212 -11.83 -2.31 -14.23
C GLU A 212 -10.34 -1.96 -14.33
N ALA A 213 -9.95 -0.74 -13.96
CA ALA A 213 -8.56 -0.33 -13.91
C ALA A 213 -7.76 -1.18 -12.93
N PHE A 214 -8.35 -1.53 -11.78
CA PHE A 214 -7.68 -2.38 -10.79
C PHE A 214 -7.50 -3.81 -11.28
N PHE A 215 -8.41 -4.37 -12.07
CA PHE A 215 -8.18 -5.65 -12.73
C PHE A 215 -7.01 -5.60 -13.72
N LEU A 216 -6.89 -4.53 -14.51
CA LEU A 216 -5.75 -4.34 -15.43
C LEU A 216 -4.42 -4.20 -14.67
N TYR A 217 -4.44 -3.45 -13.57
CA TYR A 217 -3.29 -3.27 -12.69
C TYR A 217 -2.88 -4.58 -12.03
N ASN A 218 -3.83 -5.31 -11.43
CA ASN A 218 -3.57 -6.58 -10.77
C ASN A 218 -3.12 -7.67 -11.74
N ARG A 219 -3.51 -7.64 -13.02
CA ARG A 219 -2.97 -8.59 -14.01
C ARG A 219 -1.46 -8.50 -14.16
N GLN A 220 -0.90 -7.30 -14.00
CA GLN A 220 0.55 -7.07 -14.03
C GLN A 220 1.17 -7.40 -12.67
N TRP A 221 0.48 -7.06 -11.58
CA TRP A 221 0.96 -7.21 -10.21
C TRP A 221 0.87 -8.64 -9.66
N LYS A 222 -0.12 -9.40 -10.11
CA LYS A 222 -0.45 -10.79 -9.73
C LYS A 222 -0.59 -11.06 -8.23
N LYS A 223 -0.95 -10.04 -7.44
CA LYS A 223 -1.09 -10.18 -5.99
C LYS A 223 -2.40 -10.80 -5.54
N PHE A 224 -3.47 -10.50 -6.27
CA PHE A 224 -4.80 -10.97 -5.91
C PHE A 224 -5.21 -12.07 -6.87
N LEU A 225 -5.55 -13.24 -6.34
CA LEU A 225 -6.16 -14.31 -7.12
C LEU A 225 -7.58 -13.89 -7.49
N MET A 226 -7.71 -13.28 -8.66
CA MET A 226 -8.99 -12.81 -9.18
C MET A 226 -9.48 -13.77 -10.23
N ASP A 227 -10.57 -14.48 -9.92
CA ASP A 227 -11.28 -15.26 -10.92
C ASP A 227 -11.99 -14.31 -11.89
N SER A 228 -11.49 -14.25 -13.13
CA SER A 228 -12.04 -13.39 -14.19
C SER A 228 -13.46 -13.78 -14.60
N SER A 229 -13.95 -14.99 -14.27
CA SER A 229 -15.33 -15.40 -14.55
C SER A 229 -16.37 -14.61 -13.73
N LYS A 230 -15.97 -14.04 -12.58
CA LYS A 230 -16.82 -13.16 -11.74
C LYS A 230 -17.07 -11.78 -12.39
N LEU A 231 -16.29 -11.38 -13.41
CA LEU A 231 -16.47 -10.14 -14.17
C LEU A 231 -17.49 -10.26 -15.31
N GLU A 232 -17.45 -11.38 -16.03
CA GLU A 232 -18.28 -11.60 -17.23
C GLU A 232 -19.78 -11.57 -16.90
N THR A 233 -20.18 -12.08 -15.74
CA THR A 233 -21.57 -12.09 -15.29
C THR A 233 -22.13 -10.68 -15.01
N LYS A 234 -21.31 -9.72 -14.57
CA LYS A 234 -21.73 -8.31 -14.41
C LYS A 234 -21.83 -7.57 -15.75
N LEU A 235 -20.97 -7.89 -16.71
CA LEU A 235 -20.96 -7.27 -18.04
C LEU A 235 -22.09 -7.81 -18.94
N GLU A 236 -22.38 -9.11 -18.90
CA GLU A 236 -23.48 -9.71 -19.68
C GLU A 236 -24.85 -9.28 -19.17
N SER A 237 -25.02 -9.14 -17.85
CA SER A 237 -26.29 -8.69 -17.26
C SER A 237 -26.60 -7.22 -17.56
N LYS A 238 -25.59 -6.34 -17.65
CA LYS A 238 -25.76 -4.94 -18.09
C LYS A 238 -26.01 -4.83 -19.60
N LYS A 239 -25.35 -5.63 -20.45
CA LYS A 239 -25.67 -5.68 -21.89
C LYS A 239 -27.11 -6.15 -22.12
N LYS A 240 -27.57 -7.23 -21.49
CA LYS A 240 -28.96 -7.72 -21.65
C LYS A 240 -30.02 -6.69 -21.23
N LYS A 241 -29.77 -5.88 -20.20
CA LYS A 241 -30.68 -4.79 -19.79
C LYS A 241 -30.68 -3.60 -20.76
N SER A 242 -29.55 -3.28 -21.37
CA SER A 242 -29.45 -2.18 -22.35
C SER A 242 -30.17 -2.50 -23.67
N PHE A 243 -30.12 -3.76 -24.14
CA PHE A 243 -30.83 -4.18 -25.35
C PHE A 243 -32.35 -4.26 -25.18
N LEU A 244 -32.86 -4.59 -23.98
CA LEU A 244 -34.31 -4.64 -23.71
C LEU A 244 -34.97 -3.25 -23.64
N ASN A 245 -34.22 -2.18 -23.35
CA ASN A 245 -34.74 -0.82 -23.37
C ASN A 245 -34.83 -0.22 -24.79
N PHE A 246 -34.14 -0.80 -25.78
CA PHE A 246 -34.21 -0.34 -27.17
C PHE A 246 -35.46 -0.84 -27.90
N PHE A 247 -36.09 -1.93 -27.41
CA PHE A 247 -37.33 -2.48 -27.97
C PHE A 247 -38.62 -1.94 -27.32
N ARG A 248 -38.53 -0.91 -26.46
CA ARG A 248 -39.70 -0.30 -25.80
C ARG A 248 -40.03 1.12 -26.25
N PHE A 249 -39.38 1.63 -27.29
CA PHE A 249 -39.63 2.99 -27.82
C PHE A 249 -40.08 3.08 -29.28
N ASN A 250 -40.45 1.96 -29.92
CA ASN A 250 -41.15 1.96 -31.20
C ASN A 250 -42.39 1.06 -31.10
N ASN A 251 -43.48 1.61 -30.58
CA ASN A 251 -44.86 1.23 -30.88
C ASN A 251 -45.76 2.26 -30.19
N GLY A 252 -46.09 3.30 -30.94
CA GLY A 252 -46.99 4.37 -30.55
C GLY A 252 -47.39 5.13 -31.82
N ASP A 253 -48.18 4.46 -32.65
CA ASP A 253 -49.18 5.11 -33.50
C ASP A 253 -50.44 5.33 -32.65
#